data_AF-A0A6B3GAF7-F1
#
_entry.id   AF-A0A6B3GAF7-F1
#
_cell.length_a   1.000
_cell.length_b   1.000
_cell.length_c   1.000
_cell.angle_alpha   90.00
_cell.angle_beta   90.00
_cell.angle_gamma   90.00
#
_symmetry.space_group_name_H-M   'P 1'
#
loop_
_entity.id
_entity.type
_entity.pdbx_description
1 polymer ?
#
loop_
_entity_poly.entity_id
_entity_poly.type
_entity_poly.pdbx_seq_one_letter_code
_entity_poly.pdbx_strand_id
1 'polypeptide(L)'
;ANIFVPLIPALIGCGIIAGLNGLLVNLGWLPAVTPALAAMASGFMALIAVFVGYNTAKEFGGTPILGGAVAAIIVFPGVANIDAFGQTLSPGQGGVLGALGAAVLAVYVEKWCR
;
A
#
# COMPACT_ATOMS: atom_id res chain seq x y z
N ALA A 1 -14.75 -7.28 7.08
CA ALA A 1 -14.98 -5.85 6.74
C ALA A 1 -14.10 -4.91 7.58
N ASN A 2 -13.51 -5.39 8.68
CA ASN A 2 -12.67 -4.57 9.55
C ASN A 2 -11.31 -4.22 8.92
N ILE A 3 -10.97 -4.82 7.78
CA ILE A 3 -9.71 -4.60 7.07
C ILE A 3 -9.62 -3.18 6.48
N PHE A 4 -10.71 -2.69 5.89
CA PHE A 4 -10.70 -1.43 5.14
C PHE A 4 -11.27 -0.24 5.92
N VAL A 5 -12.20 -0.48 6.86
CA VAL A 5 -12.81 0.57 7.71
C VAL A 5 -11.78 1.53 8.33
N PRO A 6 -10.66 1.06 8.93
CA PRO A 6 -9.66 1.97 9.48
C PRO A 6 -8.86 2.76 8.42
N LEU A 7 -8.84 2.31 7.16
CA LEU A 7 -8.12 2.99 6.07
C LEU A 7 -8.97 4.03 5.34
N ILE A 8 -10.31 3.93 5.37
CA ILE A 8 -11.20 4.84 4.63
C ILE A 8 -10.94 6.32 4.94
N PRO A 9 -10.84 6.76 6.21
CA PRO A 9 -10.62 8.19 6.51
C PRO A 9 -9.29 8.70 5.96
N ALA A 10 -8.25 7.87 6.01
CA ALA A 10 -6.92 8.24 5.57
C ALA A 10 -6.80 8.26 4.04
N LEU A 11 -7.50 7.34 3.35
CA LEU A 11 -7.66 7.35 1.88
C LEU A 11 -8.34 8.65 1.41
N ILE A 12 -9.40 9.06 2.09
CA ILE A 12 -10.13 10.30 1.77
C ILE A 12 -9.20 11.50 1.97
N GLY A 13 -8.50 11.60 3.11
CA GLY A 13 -7.58 12.70 3.39
C GLY A 13 -6.46 12.81 2.35
N CYS A 14 -5.84 11.67 2.00
CA CYS A 14 -4.81 11.62 0.97
C CYS A 14 -5.34 12.04 -0.42
N GLY A 15 -6.55 11.59 -0.80
CA GLY A 15 -7.19 11.97 -2.05
C GLY A 15 -7.47 13.48 -2.16
N ILE A 16 -7.92 14.10 -1.06
CA ILE A 16 -8.13 15.55 -1.00
C ILE A 16 -6.80 16.30 -1.17
N ILE A 17 -5.75 15.86 -0.49
CA ILE A 17 -4.40 16.46 -0.59
C ILE A 17 -3.86 16.35 -2.02
N ALA A 18 -3.99 15.18 -2.66
CA ALA A 18 -3.59 14.96 -4.04
C ALA A 18 -4.38 15.85 -5.02
N GLY A 19 -5.69 15.96 -4.83
CA GLY A 19 -6.56 16.82 -5.64
C GLY A 19 -6.21 18.30 -5.51
N LEU A 20 -6.00 18.77 -4.27
CA LEU A 20 -5.58 20.16 -4.01
C LEU A 20 -4.20 20.44 -4.64
N ASN A 21 -3.26 19.52 -4.49
CA ASN A 21 -1.95 19.62 -5.12
C ASN A 21 -2.06 19.73 -6.65
N GLY A 22 -2.91 18.91 -7.28
CA GLY A 22 -3.15 18.95 -8.72
C GLY A 22 -3.68 20.31 -9.19
N LEU A 23 -4.56 20.95 -8.42
CA LEU A 23 -5.05 22.30 -8.72
C LEU A 23 -3.93 23.35 -8.61
N LEU A 24 -3.12 23.29 -7.55
CA LEU A 24 -1.98 24.20 -7.36
C LEU A 24 -0.96 24.10 -8.51
N VAL A 25 -0.65 22.87 -8.94
CA VAL A 25 0.25 22.61 -10.07
C VAL A 25 -0.32 23.19 -11.37
N ASN A 26 -1.61 22.98 -11.66
CA ASN A 26 -2.23 23.49 -12.89
C ASN A 26 -2.36 25.03 -12.90
N LEU A 27 -2.56 25.65 -11.74
CA LEU A 27 -2.65 27.11 -11.60
C LEU A 27 -1.26 27.80 -11.52
N GLY A 28 -0.18 27.03 -11.44
CA GLY A 28 1.19 27.55 -11.26
C GLY A 28 1.41 28.21 -9.89
N TRP A 29 0.58 27.90 -8.90
CA TRP A 29 0.61 28.51 -7.58
C TRP A 29 1.46 27.69 -6.60
N LEU A 30 2.29 28.38 -5.80
CA LEU A 30 3.17 27.79 -4.79
C LEU A 30 3.99 26.56 -5.27
N PRO A 31 4.80 26.69 -6.34
CA PRO A 31 5.60 25.58 -6.89
C PRO A 31 6.64 25.00 -5.92
N ALA A 32 6.95 25.71 -4.84
CA ALA A 32 7.83 25.21 -3.78
C ALA A 32 7.15 24.20 -2.85
N VAL A 33 5.81 24.23 -2.74
CA VAL A 33 5.04 23.38 -1.80
C VAL A 33 4.44 22.16 -2.49
N THR A 34 4.18 22.26 -3.80
CA THR A 34 3.59 21.17 -4.59
C THR A 34 4.38 19.85 -4.57
N PRO A 35 5.74 19.82 -4.55
CA PRO A 35 6.47 18.55 -4.49
C PRO A 35 6.32 17.87 -3.13
N ALA A 36 6.30 18.65 -2.04
CA ALA A 36 6.10 18.12 -0.69
C ALA A 36 4.70 17.51 -0.55
N LEU A 37 3.68 18.20 -1.06
CA LEU A 37 2.29 17.74 -1.01
C LEU A 37 2.07 16.48 -1.87
N ALA A 38 2.71 16.43 -3.05
CA ALA A 38 2.75 15.24 -3.89
C ALA A 38 3.44 14.05 -3.19
N ALA A 39 4.57 14.28 -2.52
CA ALA A 39 5.32 13.26 -1.81
C ALA A 39 4.51 12.67 -0.64
N MET A 40 3.80 13.51 0.11
CA MET A 40 2.91 13.06 1.19
C MET A 40 1.77 12.18 0.65
N ALA A 41 1.09 12.63 -0.42
CA ALA A 41 -0.01 11.89 -1.00
C ALA A 41 0.44 10.55 -1.61
N SER A 42 1.53 10.56 -2.38
CA SER A 42 2.09 9.35 -3.00
C SER A 42 2.64 8.36 -1.97
N GLY A 43 3.33 8.86 -0.94
CA GLY A 43 3.85 8.03 0.15
C GLY A 43 2.73 7.31 0.91
N PHE A 44 1.64 8.01 1.21
CA PHE A 44 0.49 7.38 1.85
C PHE A 44 -0.19 6.35 0.92
N MET A 45 -0.36 6.68 -0.35
CA MET A 45 -0.91 5.76 -1.36
C MET A 45 -0.09 4.46 -1.45
N ALA A 46 1.23 4.55 -1.38
CA ALA A 46 2.11 3.37 -1.39
C ALA A 46 1.93 2.49 -0.14
N LEU A 47 1.60 3.07 1.02
CA LEU A 47 1.48 2.34 2.28
C LEU A 47 0.11 1.68 2.49
N ILE A 48 -0.91 2.01 1.69
CA ILE A 48 -2.25 1.41 1.79
C ILE A 48 -2.16 -0.11 1.75
N ALA A 49 -1.39 -0.67 0.82
CA ALA A 49 -1.19 -2.11 0.67
C ALA A 49 -0.66 -2.75 1.98
N VAL A 50 0.31 -2.10 2.63
CA VAL A 50 0.93 -2.54 3.88
C VAL A 50 -0.10 -2.57 5.01
N PHE A 51 -0.87 -1.50 5.16
CA PHE A 51 -1.92 -1.41 6.18
C PHE A 51 -3.03 -2.42 5.94
N VAL A 52 -3.39 -2.68 4.67
CA VAL A 52 -4.33 -3.75 4.35
C VAL A 52 -3.77 -5.10 4.76
N GLY A 53 -2.54 -5.45 4.38
CA GLY A 53 -1.91 -6.72 4.78
C GLY A 53 -1.86 -6.92 6.30
N TYR A 54 -1.53 -5.86 7.04
CA TYR A 54 -1.53 -5.86 8.50
C TYR A 54 -2.92 -6.16 9.09
N ASN A 55 -3.95 -5.45 8.63
CA ASN A 55 -5.31 -5.65 9.11
C ASN A 55 -5.91 -6.98 8.64
N THR A 56 -5.54 -7.45 7.44
CA THR A 56 -5.90 -8.77 6.94
C THR A 56 -5.34 -9.85 7.85
N ALA A 57 -4.05 -9.83 8.18
CA ALA A 57 -3.49 -10.84 9.08
C ALA A 57 -4.16 -10.84 10.47
N LYS A 58 -4.50 -9.64 10.99
CA LYS A 58 -5.24 -9.49 12.23
C LYS A 58 -6.67 -10.07 12.15
N GLU A 59 -7.41 -9.79 11.08
CA GLU A 59 -8.78 -10.28 10.87
C GLU A 59 -8.82 -11.82 10.70
N PHE A 60 -7.82 -12.40 10.03
CA PHE A 60 -7.72 -13.85 9.84
C PHE A 60 -7.03 -14.57 11.01
N GLY A 61 -6.64 -13.87 12.08
CA GLY A 61 -6.07 -14.45 13.30
C GLY A 61 -4.64 -15.00 13.16
N GLY A 62 -3.85 -14.45 12.24
CA GLY A 62 -2.40 -14.67 12.18
C GLY A 62 -1.61 -13.51 12.77
N THR A 63 -0.28 -13.53 12.65
CA THR A 63 0.57 -12.44 13.16
C THR A 63 0.46 -11.18 12.30
N PRO A 64 -0.04 -10.04 12.84
CA PRO A 64 -0.27 -8.82 12.05
C PRO A 64 1.01 -8.28 11.37
N ILE A 65 2.14 -8.39 12.08
CA ILE A 65 3.46 -7.97 11.59
C ILE A 65 3.90 -8.79 10.37
N LEU A 66 3.60 -10.09 10.32
CA LEU A 66 3.90 -10.93 9.15
C LEU A 66 3.06 -10.51 7.94
N GLY A 67 1.76 -10.28 8.13
CA GLY A 67 0.89 -9.78 7.06
C GLY A 67 1.34 -8.41 6.52
N GLY A 68 1.72 -7.50 7.41
CA GLY A 68 2.29 -6.21 7.04
C GLY A 68 3.63 -6.33 6.30
N ALA A 69 4.52 -7.20 6.76
CA ALA A 69 5.82 -7.44 6.13
C ALA A 69 5.69 -8.01 4.71
N VAL A 70 4.81 -9.00 4.51
CA VAL A 70 4.56 -9.59 3.19
C VAL A 70 3.98 -8.55 2.23
N ALA A 71 3.03 -7.73 2.70
CA ALA A 71 2.47 -6.65 1.90
C ALA A 71 3.48 -5.52 1.60
N ALA A 72 4.43 -5.26 2.51
CA ALA A 72 5.51 -4.29 2.30
C ALA A 72 6.48 -4.70 1.19
N ILE A 73 6.70 -6.02 1.00
CA ILE A 73 7.53 -6.53 -0.10
C ILE A 73 6.90 -6.15 -1.46
N ILE A 74 5.58 -6.21 -1.59
CA ILE A 74 4.89 -5.91 -2.87
C ILE A 74 5.14 -4.46 -3.31
N VAL A 75 5.17 -3.53 -2.36
CA VAL A 75 5.40 -2.10 -2.64
C VAL A 75 6.88 -1.71 -2.60
N PHE A 76 7.78 -2.65 -2.33
CA PHE A 76 9.20 -2.38 -2.27
C PHE A 76 9.76 -2.08 -3.66
N PRO A 77 10.43 -0.94 -3.88
CA PRO A 77 10.92 -0.53 -5.20
C PRO A 77 11.96 -1.50 -5.78
N GLY A 78 12.68 -2.24 -4.94
CA GLY A 78 13.66 -3.23 -5.39
C GLY A 78 13.04 -4.41 -6.16
N VAL A 79 11.73 -4.65 -6.05
CA VAL A 79 11.01 -5.67 -6.83
C VAL A 79 11.11 -5.40 -8.33
N ALA A 80 11.32 -4.15 -8.75
CA ALA A 80 11.56 -3.79 -10.15
C ALA A 80 12.76 -4.48 -10.80
N ASN A 81 13.71 -4.98 -10.01
CA ASN A 81 14.91 -5.67 -10.50
C ASN A 81 14.75 -7.19 -10.54
N ILE A 82 13.54 -7.70 -10.30
CA ILE A 82 13.24 -9.13 -10.25
C ILE A 82 12.35 -9.49 -11.43
N ASP A 83 12.83 -10.41 -12.27
CA ASP A 83 12.02 -11.07 -13.29
C ASP A 83 11.43 -12.36 -12.72
N ALA A 84 10.10 -12.43 -12.66
CA ALA A 84 9.38 -13.62 -12.26
C ALA A 84 8.60 -14.14 -13.45
N PHE A 85 8.76 -15.43 -13.79
CA PHE A 85 8.04 -16.07 -14.89
C PHE A 85 8.19 -15.37 -16.26
N GLY A 86 9.31 -14.70 -16.51
CA GLY A 86 9.57 -13.95 -17.74
C GLY A 86 8.85 -12.60 -17.82
N GLN A 87 8.34 -12.10 -16.69
CA GLN A 87 7.72 -10.77 -16.56
C GLN A 87 8.51 -9.95 -15.53
N THR A 88 8.90 -8.75 -15.92
CA THR A 88 9.52 -7.78 -15.01
C THR A 88 8.44 -7.28 -14.05
N LEU A 89 8.68 -7.46 -12.76
CA LEU A 89 7.72 -7.07 -11.74
C LEU A 89 7.73 -5.55 -11.57
N SER A 90 6.56 -4.95 -11.33
CA SER A 90 6.46 -3.53 -10.98
C SER A 90 6.22 -3.38 -9.47
N PRO A 91 6.87 -2.42 -8.79
CA PRO A 91 6.52 -2.09 -7.42
C PRO A 91 5.04 -1.73 -7.31
N GLY A 92 4.36 -2.30 -6.32
CA GLY A 92 2.93 -2.13 -6.11
C GLY A 92 2.03 -2.90 -7.08
N GLN A 93 2.59 -3.78 -7.92
CA GLN A 93 1.81 -4.61 -8.85
C GLN A 93 0.82 -5.50 -8.07
N GLY A 94 -0.46 -5.45 -8.49
CA GLY A 94 -1.57 -6.09 -7.78
C GLY A 94 -2.23 -5.23 -6.69
N GLY A 95 -1.59 -4.12 -6.30
CA GLY A 95 -2.15 -3.12 -5.38
C GLY A 95 -2.68 -3.73 -4.08
N VAL A 96 -3.86 -3.25 -3.66
CA VAL A 96 -4.47 -3.63 -2.39
C VAL A 96 -5.01 -5.06 -2.39
N LEU A 97 -5.48 -5.55 -3.55
CA LEU A 97 -5.96 -6.92 -3.70
C LEU A 97 -4.81 -7.93 -3.62
N GLY A 98 -3.68 -7.62 -4.25
CA GLY A 98 -2.45 -8.42 -4.17
C GLY A 98 -1.94 -8.52 -2.73
N ALA A 99 -1.93 -7.40 -2.00
CA ALA A 99 -1.55 -7.38 -0.59
C ALA A 99 -2.49 -8.21 0.29
N LEU A 100 -3.80 -8.15 0.05
CA LEU A 100 -4.79 -8.96 0.77
C LEU A 100 -4.56 -10.45 0.50
N GLY A 101 -4.40 -10.84 -0.77
CA GLY A 101 -4.11 -12.23 -1.14
C GLY A 101 -2.82 -12.76 -0.52
N ALA A 102 -1.74 -11.98 -0.60
CA ALA A 102 -0.45 -12.37 -0.04
C ALA A 102 -0.48 -12.47 1.49
N ALA A 103 -1.19 -11.57 2.18
CA ALA A 103 -1.37 -11.63 3.62
C ALA A 103 -2.21 -12.84 4.04
N VAL A 104 -3.28 -13.17 3.32
CA VAL A 104 -4.06 -14.40 3.57
C VAL A 104 -3.17 -15.63 3.42
N LEU A 105 -2.40 -15.71 2.33
CA LEU A 105 -1.50 -16.85 2.07
C LEU A 105 -0.45 -16.97 3.18
N ALA A 106 0.15 -15.86 3.62
CA ALA A 106 1.09 -15.84 4.73
C ALA A 106 0.47 -16.34 6.04
N VAL A 107 -0.78 -15.94 6.35
CA VAL A 107 -1.50 -16.43 7.54
C VAL A 107 -1.77 -17.93 7.45
N TYR A 108 -2.14 -18.45 6.27
CA TYR A 108 -2.35 -19.88 6.08
C TYR A 108 -1.06 -20.67 6.28
N VAL A 109 0.06 -20.20 5.73
CA VAL A 109 1.37 -20.84 5.91
C VAL A 109 1.82 -20.79 7.37
N GLU A 110 1.66 -19.64 8.03
CA GLU A 110 1.97 -19.48 9.46
C GLU A 110 1.21 -20.50 10.32
N LYS A 111 -0.10 -20.63 10.08
CA LYS A 111 -0.95 -21.58 10.81
C LYS A 111 -0.61 -23.03 10.52
N TRP A 112 -0.08 -23.35 9.34
CA TRP A 112 0.30 -24.71 9.00
C TRP A 112 1.64 -25.12 9.62
N CYS A 113 2.55 -24.16 9.82
CA CYS A 113 3.83 -24.40 10.49
C CYS A 113 3.75 -24.44 12.03
N ARG A 114 2.63 -24.05 12.63
CA ARG A 114 2.43 -23.95 14.08
C ARG A 114 1.56 -25.08 14.61
#